data_AF-H6RW28-F1
#
_entry.id   AF-H6RW28-F1
#
_cell.length_a   1.000
_cell.length_b   1.000
_cell.length_c   1.000
_cell.angle_alpha   90.00
_cell.angle_beta   90.00
_cell.angle_gamma   90.00
#
_symmetry.space_group_name_H-M   'P 1'
#
loop_
_entity.id
_entity.type
_entity.pdbx_description
1 polymer ?
#
loop_
_entity_poly.entity_id
_entity_poly.type
_entity_poly.pdbx_seq_one_letter_code
_entity_poly.pdbx_strand_id
1 'polypeptide(L)'
;MTEHEPDLDAERVRRRLRDLADFGADAAFTVGLGIDAYLDGSPQGRVLRNKGRHILIQVATVVERLPAAFKEERDGVDWVAISRMRNLIAHHYDRVDDRLVFTALANRIPDLLDRLGIDL
;
A
#
# COMPACT_ATOMS: atom_id res chain seq x y z
N MET A 1 17.54 35.72 13.56
CA MET A 1 17.43 34.28 13.79
C MET A 1 16.01 33.91 13.43
N THR A 2 15.76 33.69 12.15
CA THR A 2 14.41 33.43 11.63
C THR A 2 14.12 31.96 11.86
N GLU A 3 13.24 31.66 12.81
CA GLU A 3 12.69 30.31 12.95
C GLU A 3 12.00 29.97 11.63
N HIS A 4 12.55 28.98 10.92
CA HIS A 4 11.93 28.42 9.74
C HIS A 4 10.74 27.59 10.22
N GLU A 5 9.57 28.20 10.26
CA GLU A 5 8.31 27.51 10.55
C GLU A 5 8.22 26.33 9.57
N PRO A 6 8.21 25.08 10.05
CA PRO A 6 8.28 23.93 9.16
C PRO A 6 7.06 23.93 8.25
N ASP A 7 7.29 23.75 6.96
CA ASP A 7 6.21 23.51 6.01
C ASP A 7 5.42 22.27 6.46
N LEU A 8 4.27 22.53 7.08
CA LEU A 8 3.40 21.53 7.68
C LEU A 8 2.89 20.53 6.64
N ASP A 9 2.78 20.93 5.37
CA ASP A 9 2.35 20.05 4.29
C ASP A 9 3.49 19.14 3.86
N ALA A 10 4.72 19.65 3.77
CA ALA A 10 5.90 18.82 3.52
C ALA A 10 6.09 17.76 4.63
N GLU A 11 5.91 18.13 5.90
CA GLU A 11 6.02 17.15 7.00
C GLU A 11 4.89 16.11 6.99
N ARG A 12 3.67 16.56 6.68
CA ARG A 12 2.52 15.68 6.46
C ARG A 12 2.76 14.67 5.34
N VAL A 13 3.43 15.09 4.25
CA VAL A 13 3.82 14.19 3.16
C VAL A 13 4.88 13.22 3.64
N ARG A 14 5.97 13.68 4.26
CA ARG A 14 7.05 12.81 4.76
C ARG A 14 6.53 11.71 5.68
N ARG A 15 5.65 12.05 6.62
CA ARG A 15 5.03 11.07 7.52
C ARG A 15 4.25 10.01 6.73
N ARG A 16 3.46 10.41 5.73
CA ARG A 16 2.71 9.47 4.90
C ARG A 16 3.61 8.57 4.06
N LEU A 17 4.71 9.10 3.53
CA LEU A 17 5.69 8.29 2.79
C LEU A 17 6.35 7.26 3.72
N ARG A 18 6.63 7.63 4.99
CA ARG A 18 7.10 6.67 6.00
C ARG A 18 6.07 5.58 6.29
N ASP A 19 4.81 5.94 6.48
CA ASP A 19 3.73 4.97 6.66
C ASP A 19 3.65 4.00 5.46
N LEU A 20 3.81 4.50 4.23
CA LEU A 20 3.86 3.65 3.02
C LEU A 20 5.07 2.72 2.99
N ALA A 21 6.25 3.18 3.44
CA ALA A 21 7.45 2.35 3.56
C ALA A 21 7.22 1.18 4.53
N ASP A 22 6.64 1.46 5.70
CA ASP A 22 6.32 0.45 6.71
C ASP A 22 5.36 -0.61 6.15
N PHE A 23 4.30 -0.18 5.44
CA PHE A 23 3.37 -1.10 4.78
C PHE A 23 4.01 -1.88 3.62
N GLY A 24 4.97 -1.27 2.93
CA GLY A 24 5.79 -1.93 1.92
C GLY A 24 6.63 -3.07 2.49
N ALA A 25 7.29 -2.83 3.62
CA ALA A 25 8.05 -3.85 4.34
C ALA A 25 7.13 -5.00 4.81
N ASP A 26 5.94 -4.68 5.31
CA ASP A 26 4.92 -5.67 5.67
C ASP A 26 4.44 -6.51 4.47
N ALA A 27 4.30 -5.88 3.30
CA ALA A 27 3.96 -6.57 2.06
C ALA A 27 5.09 -7.51 1.64
N ALA A 28 6.33 -7.02 1.63
CA ALA A 28 7.52 -7.81 1.29
C ALA A 28 7.68 -9.01 2.22
N PHE A 29 7.50 -8.83 3.53
CA PHE A 29 7.51 -9.92 4.49
C PHE A 29 6.43 -10.96 4.19
N THR A 30 5.20 -10.51 3.94
CA THR A 30 4.07 -11.41 3.64
C THR A 30 4.31 -12.21 2.35
N VAL A 31 4.86 -11.58 1.31
CA VAL A 31 5.23 -12.22 0.05
C VAL A 31 6.40 -13.21 0.24
N GLY A 32 7.37 -12.85 1.07
CA GLY A 32 8.54 -13.68 1.39
C GLY A 32 8.20 -15.01 2.09
N LEU A 33 7.02 -15.11 2.72
CA LEU A 33 6.50 -16.38 3.26
C LEU A 33 6.03 -17.36 2.17
N GLY A 34 5.88 -16.88 0.93
CA GLY A 34 5.53 -17.69 -0.23
C GLY A 34 4.02 -17.81 -0.49
N ILE A 35 3.68 -17.98 -1.77
CA ILE A 35 2.29 -18.06 -2.23
C ILE A 35 1.57 -19.30 -1.68
N ASP A 36 2.28 -20.41 -1.48
CA ASP A 36 1.68 -21.64 -0.96
C ASP A 36 1.22 -21.47 0.48
N ALA A 37 2.04 -20.85 1.34
CA ALA A 37 1.67 -20.52 2.71
C ALA A 37 0.50 -19.52 2.75
N TYR A 38 0.49 -18.56 1.84
CA TYR A 38 -0.58 -17.56 1.73
C TYR A 38 -1.93 -18.18 1.35
N LEU A 39 -1.93 -19.09 0.36
CA LEU A 39 -3.14 -19.76 -0.14
C LEU A 39 -3.57 -20.97 0.69
N ASP A 40 -2.76 -21.37 1.66
CA ASP A 40 -3.05 -22.52 2.51
C ASP A 40 -4.43 -22.40 3.20
N GLY A 41 -5.12 -23.53 3.31
CA GLY A 41 -6.47 -23.60 3.87
C GLY A 41 -6.53 -23.47 5.39
N SER A 42 -5.38 -23.52 6.08
CA SER A 42 -5.29 -23.47 7.53
C SER A 42 -5.68 -22.09 8.10
N PRO A 43 -5.87 -22.00 9.43
CA PRO A 43 -5.97 -20.72 10.12
C PRO A 43 -4.80 -19.78 9.82
N GLN A 44 -3.58 -20.31 9.65
CA GLN A 44 -2.39 -19.51 9.34
C GLN A 44 -2.49 -18.88 7.96
N GLY A 45 -2.86 -19.66 6.93
CA GLY A 45 -3.12 -19.11 5.61
C GLY A 45 -4.19 -18.03 5.65
N ARG A 46 -5.32 -18.27 6.34
CA ARG A 46 -6.38 -17.25 6.50
C ARG A 46 -5.88 -15.95 7.14
N VAL A 47 -5.00 -16.04 8.15
CA VAL A 47 -4.39 -14.86 8.78
C VAL A 47 -3.52 -14.09 7.77
N LEU A 48 -2.72 -14.78 6.96
CA LEU A 48 -1.90 -14.14 5.92
C LEU A 48 -2.76 -13.42 4.88
N ARG A 49 -3.87 -14.03 4.45
CA ARG A 49 -4.77 -13.40 3.47
C ARG A 49 -5.48 -12.17 4.03
N ASN A 50 -5.88 -12.23 5.30
CA ASN A 50 -6.43 -11.08 6.01
C ASN A 50 -5.40 -9.95 6.15
N LYS A 51 -4.14 -10.28 6.51
CA LYS A 51 -3.05 -9.31 6.54
C LYS A 51 -2.83 -8.67 5.17
N GLY A 52 -2.77 -9.47 4.10
CA GLY A 52 -2.60 -8.98 2.74
C GLY A 52 -3.69 -8.00 2.29
N ARG A 53 -4.96 -8.32 2.54
CA ARG A 53 -6.08 -7.39 2.29
C ARG A 53 -5.95 -6.11 3.11
N HIS A 54 -5.57 -6.22 4.38
CA HIS A 54 -5.42 -5.08 5.26
C HIS A 54 -4.33 -4.11 4.78
N ILE A 55 -3.17 -4.64 4.37
CA ILE A 55 -2.07 -3.85 3.80
C ILE A 55 -2.55 -3.04 2.59
N LEU A 56 -3.27 -3.66 1.64
CA LEU A 56 -3.77 -2.94 0.46
C LEU A 56 -4.76 -1.82 0.82
N ILE A 57 -5.58 -2.03 1.86
CA ILE A 57 -6.47 -0.99 2.38
C ILE A 57 -5.65 0.16 2.99
N GLN A 58 -4.67 -0.14 3.84
CA GLN A 58 -3.82 0.87 4.49
C GLN A 58 -3.06 1.72 3.47
N VAL A 59 -2.43 1.09 2.48
CA VAL A 59 -1.74 1.77 1.37
C VAL A 59 -2.69 2.73 0.66
N ALA A 60 -3.86 2.26 0.24
CA ALA A 60 -4.82 3.11 -0.46
C ALA A 60 -5.33 4.26 0.41
N THR A 61 -5.58 4.02 1.70
CA THR A 61 -5.99 5.07 2.65
C THR A 61 -4.93 6.15 2.82
N VAL A 62 -3.65 5.78 2.88
CA VAL A 62 -2.57 6.77 2.98
C VAL A 62 -2.41 7.54 1.66
N VAL A 63 -2.43 6.84 0.52
CA VAL A 63 -2.37 7.45 -0.82
C VAL A 63 -3.49 8.46 -1.01
N GLU A 64 -4.72 8.15 -0.63
CA GLU A 64 -5.84 9.08 -0.74
C GLU A 64 -5.63 10.38 0.03
N ARG A 65 -4.93 10.30 1.16
CA ARG A 65 -4.64 11.46 2.03
C ARG A 65 -3.43 12.28 1.58
N LEU A 66 -2.67 11.84 0.57
CA LEU A 66 -1.61 12.66 -0.02
C LEU A 66 -2.22 13.91 -0.69
N PRO A 67 -1.59 15.10 -0.56
CA PRO A 67 -2.06 16.34 -1.19
C PRO A 67 -2.22 16.20 -2.70
N ALA A 68 -3.16 16.95 -3.30
CA ALA A 68 -3.37 16.95 -4.75
C ALA A 68 -2.11 17.40 -5.51
N ALA A 69 -1.49 18.51 -5.08
CA ALA A 69 -0.25 19.02 -5.67
C ALA A 69 0.87 17.95 -5.72
N PHE A 70 1.03 17.16 -4.65
CA PHE A 70 2.02 16.08 -4.62
C PHE A 70 1.75 14.97 -5.65
N LYS A 71 0.47 14.67 -5.90
CA LYS A 71 0.03 13.64 -6.86
C LYS A 71 0.15 14.13 -8.30
N GLU A 72 -0.17 15.40 -8.54
CA GLU A 72 -0.09 16.06 -9.85
C GLU A 72 1.37 16.14 -10.36
N GLU A 73 2.35 16.23 -9.47
CA GLU A 73 3.77 16.16 -9.83
C GLU A 73 4.23 14.75 -10.26
N ARG A 74 3.37 13.74 -10.16
CA ARG A 74 3.70 12.31 -10.33
C ARG A 74 2.70 11.62 -11.26
N ASP A 75 2.66 12.08 -12.51
CA ASP A 75 1.81 11.55 -13.58
C ASP A 75 2.06 10.07 -13.91
N GLY A 76 3.20 9.53 -13.49
CA GLY A 76 3.54 8.12 -13.65
C GLY A 76 2.76 7.16 -12.73
N VAL A 77 2.02 7.66 -11.74
CA VAL A 77 1.29 6.81 -10.77
C VAL A 77 -0.20 6.76 -11.11
N ASP A 78 -0.75 5.56 -11.30
CA ASP A 78 -2.20 5.38 -11.47
C ASP A 78 -2.92 5.43 -10.12
N TRP A 79 -3.16 6.64 -9.63
CA TRP A 79 -3.87 6.92 -8.38
C TRP A 79 -5.28 6.31 -8.35
N VAL A 80 -5.95 6.28 -9.51
CA VAL A 80 -7.32 5.79 -9.64
C VAL A 80 -7.35 4.26 -9.47
N ALA A 81 -6.39 3.54 -10.05
CA ALA A 81 -6.28 2.10 -9.87
C ALA A 81 -6.07 1.70 -8.40
N ILE A 82 -5.30 2.48 -7.64
CA ILE A 82 -5.07 2.24 -6.21
C ILE A 82 -6.39 2.34 -5.42
N SER A 83 -7.18 3.41 -5.63
CA SER A 83 -8.49 3.55 -4.98
C SER A 83 -9.49 2.48 -5.42
N ARG A 84 -9.49 2.08 -6.71
CA ARG A 84 -10.35 0.99 -7.21
C ARG A 84 -10.01 -0.35 -6.55
N MET A 85 -8.72 -0.65 -6.36
CA MET A 85 -8.28 -1.88 -5.71
C MET A 85 -8.78 -1.97 -4.27
N ARG A 86 -8.72 -0.86 -3.51
CA ARG A 86 -9.32 -0.81 -2.16
C ARG A 86 -10.82 -1.06 -2.21
N ASN A 87 -11.54 -0.41 -3.11
CA ASN A 87 -12.99 -0.56 -3.21
C ASN A 87 -13.40 -2.00 -3.53
N LEU A 88 -12.65 -2.69 -4.41
CA LEU A 88 -12.85 -4.11 -4.67
C LEU A 88 -12.71 -4.94 -3.39
N ILE A 89 -11.66 -4.70 -2.60
CA ILE A 89 -11.40 -5.44 -1.37
C ILE A 89 -12.45 -5.15 -0.28
N ALA A 90 -12.84 -3.89 -0.13
CA ALA A 90 -13.77 -3.46 0.90
C ALA A 90 -15.22 -3.91 0.63
N HIS A 91 -15.66 -3.89 -0.63
CA HIS A 91 -17.05 -4.20 -0.99
C HIS A 91 -17.29 -5.67 -1.36
N HIS A 92 -16.25 -6.42 -1.73
CA HIS A 92 -16.38 -7.82 -2.16
C HIS A 92 -15.53 -8.77 -1.33
N TYR A 93 -15.41 -8.52 -0.02
CA TYR A 93 -14.53 -9.26 0.91
C TYR A 93 -14.70 -10.80 0.84
N ASP A 94 -15.89 -11.28 0.49
CA ASP A 94 -16.23 -12.70 0.31
C ASP A 94 -15.83 -13.30 -1.06
N ARG A 95 -15.49 -12.45 -2.05
CA ARG A 95 -15.22 -12.83 -3.45
C ARG A 95 -13.88 -12.34 -3.98
N VAL A 96 -13.06 -11.69 -3.17
CA VAL A 96 -11.73 -11.24 -3.61
C VAL A 96 -10.85 -12.46 -3.89
N ASP A 97 -10.35 -12.55 -5.12
CA ASP A 97 -9.36 -13.55 -5.50
C ASP A 97 -8.06 -13.33 -4.69
N ASP A 98 -7.74 -14.32 -3.85
CA ASP A 98 -6.56 -14.33 -2.99
C ASP A 98 -5.25 -14.28 -3.79
N ARG A 99 -5.21 -14.88 -5.00
CA ARG A 99 -4.04 -14.78 -5.89
C ARG A 99 -3.87 -13.38 -6.41
N LEU A 100 -4.96 -12.67 -6.69
CA LEU A 100 -4.92 -11.28 -7.13
C LEU A 100 -4.38 -10.37 -6.02
N VAL A 101 -4.80 -10.59 -4.77
CA VAL A 101 -4.26 -9.86 -3.60
C VAL A 101 -2.77 -10.11 -3.47
N PHE A 102 -2.33 -11.37 -3.47
CA PHE A 102 -0.91 -11.72 -3.40
C PHE A 102 -0.10 -11.07 -4.53
N THR A 103 -0.62 -11.09 -5.76
CA THR A 103 0.01 -10.46 -6.92
C THR A 103 0.15 -8.95 -6.75
N ALA A 104 -0.84 -8.29 -6.15
CA ALA A 104 -0.77 -6.86 -5.86
C ALA A 104 0.29 -6.56 -4.79
N LEU A 105 0.40 -7.37 -3.74
CA LEU A 105 1.46 -7.24 -2.73
C LEU A 105 2.84 -7.42 -3.36
N ALA A 106 3.01 -8.40 -4.23
CA ALA A 106 4.31 -8.74 -4.83
C ALA A 106 4.77 -7.77 -5.91
N ASN A 107 3.85 -7.15 -6.66
CA ASN A 107 4.21 -6.34 -7.83
C ASN A 107 3.74 -4.88 -7.74
N ARG A 108 2.50 -4.63 -7.31
CA ARG A 108 1.92 -3.28 -7.35
C ARG A 108 2.38 -2.40 -6.20
N ILE A 109 2.57 -2.98 -5.01
CA ILE A 109 3.10 -2.22 -3.88
C ILE A 109 4.56 -1.79 -4.15
N PRO A 110 5.49 -2.69 -4.54
CA PRO A 110 6.85 -2.27 -4.89
C PRO A 110 6.89 -1.22 -6.00
N ASP A 111 6.16 -1.40 -7.11
CA ASP A 111 6.11 -0.41 -8.20
C ASP A 111 5.58 0.96 -7.72
N LEU A 112 4.59 0.98 -6.83
CA LEU A 112 4.14 2.24 -6.22
C LEU A 112 5.25 2.90 -5.40
N LEU A 113 5.96 2.14 -4.55
CA LEU A 113 7.01 2.68 -3.69
C LEU A 113 8.18 3.22 -4.52
N ASP A 114 8.59 2.50 -5.57
CA ASP A 114 9.62 2.94 -6.51
C ASP A 114 9.24 4.27 -7.17
N ARG A 115 7.99 4.40 -7.65
CA ARG A 115 7.49 5.66 -8.24
C ARG A 115 7.39 6.81 -7.25
N LEU A 116 7.31 6.51 -5.96
CA LEU A 116 7.32 7.49 -4.88
C LEU A 116 8.74 7.82 -4.39
N GLY A 117 9.76 7.11 -4.87
CA GLY A 117 11.15 7.24 -4.41
C GLY A 117 11.34 6.72 -2.98
N ILE A 118 10.62 5.66 -2.61
CA ILE A 118 10.73 5.00 -1.31
C ILE A 118 11.52 3.71 -1.51
N ASP A 119 12.73 3.66 -0.94
CA ASP A 119 13.53 2.43 -0.90
C ASP A 119 13.09 1.55 0.28
N LEU A 120 13.04 0.22 0.06
CA LEU A 120 12.72 -0.81 1.06
C LEU A 120 13.95 -1.51 1.61
#